data_AF-A0A536LYA8-F1
#
_entry.id   AF-A0A536LYA8-F1
#
_cell.length_a   1.000
_cell.length_b   1.000
_cell.length_c   1.000
_cell.angle_alpha   90.00
_cell.angle_beta   90.00
_cell.angle_gamma   90.00
#
_symmetry.space_group_name_H-M   'P 1'
#
loop_
_entity.id
_entity.type
_entity.pdbx_description
1 polymer ?
#
loop_
_entity_poly.entity_id
_entity_poly.type
_entity_poly.pdbx_seq_one_letter_code
_entity_poly.pdbx_strand_id
1 'polypeptide(L)'
;GDAVTRARRGEGPSLLECKTYRWHFHAMRAARPPETRPAEEIASWKAGDPVARLEQHMVGRAMLSPDELRAVRDQVTSELDEAVAFADASPFPDPKDLMADMFAE
;
A
#
# COMPACT_ATOMS: atom_id res chain seq x y z
N GLY A 1 10.19 -7.07 -16.08
CA GLY A 1 10.48 -5.65 -16.32
C GLY A 1 11.97 -5.47 -16.50
N ASP A 2 12.38 -4.56 -17.37
CA ASP A 2 13.75 -4.46 -17.89
C ASP A 2 14.82 -4.34 -16.80
N ALA A 3 14.58 -3.53 -15.76
CA ALA A 3 15.48 -3.40 -14.61
C ALA A 3 15.72 -4.72 -13.88
N VAL A 4 14.67 -5.53 -13.68
CA VAL A 4 14.78 -6.86 -13.04
C VAL A 4 15.54 -7.82 -13.94
N THR A 5 15.25 -7.83 -15.24
CA THR A 5 15.94 -8.69 -16.21
C THR A 5 17.44 -8.37 -16.25
N ARG A 6 17.80 -7.09 -16.30
CA ARG A 6 19.18 -6.60 -16.26
C ARG A 6 19.92 -7.09 -15.01
N ALA A 7 19.31 -6.90 -13.84
CA ALA A 7 19.90 -7.35 -12.57
C ALA A 7 20.11 -8.87 -12.55
N ARG A 8 19.12 -9.67 -13.01
CA ARG A 8 19.22 -11.13 -13.06
C ARG A 8 20.28 -11.65 -14.03
N ARG A 9 20.61 -10.88 -15.07
CA ARG A 9 21.69 -11.19 -16.02
C ARG A 9 23.08 -10.80 -15.53
N GLY A 10 23.20 -10.23 -14.33
CA GLY A 10 24.48 -9.79 -13.79
C GLY A 10 24.98 -8.47 -14.37
N GLU A 11 24.14 -7.72 -15.07
CA GLU A 11 24.50 -6.47 -15.74
C GLU A 11 24.49 -5.26 -14.76
N GLY A 12 24.21 -5.49 -13.48
CA GLY A 12 24.25 -4.49 -12.39
C GLY A 12 22.87 -3.94 -11.99
N PRO A 13 22.84 -2.97 -11.05
CA PRO A 13 21.61 -2.39 -10.50
C PRO A 13 21.10 -1.20 -11.33
N SER A 14 19.80 -0.90 -11.20
CA SER A 14 19.15 0.26 -11.84
C SER A 14 18.49 1.14 -10.79
N LEU A 15 18.49 2.46 -10.99
CA LEU A 15 17.70 3.41 -10.21
C LEU A 15 16.38 3.70 -10.93
N LEU A 16 15.26 3.59 -10.22
CA LEU A 16 13.93 3.91 -10.75
C LEU A 16 13.30 5.04 -9.92
N GLU A 17 12.99 6.17 -10.56
CA GLU A 17 12.24 7.26 -9.94
C GLU A 17 10.74 7.11 -10.27
N CYS A 18 9.98 6.55 -9.33
CA CYS A 18 8.53 6.39 -9.45
C CYS A 18 7.80 7.63 -8.90
N LYS A 19 7.48 8.59 -9.77
CA LYS A 19 6.78 9.81 -9.37
C LYS A 19 5.35 9.51 -8.95
N THR A 20 5.05 9.73 -7.67
CA THR A 20 3.75 9.48 -7.05
C THR A 20 3.44 10.56 -5.99
N TYR A 21 2.29 10.46 -5.35
CA TYR A 21 1.82 11.46 -4.39
C TYR A 21 1.16 10.85 -3.16
N ARG A 22 1.53 11.36 -1.98
CA ARG A 22 0.95 10.96 -0.69
C ARG A 22 -0.27 11.82 -0.39
N TRP A 23 -1.49 11.33 -0.58
CA TRP A 23 -2.70 12.14 -0.33
C TRP A 23 -2.91 12.52 1.13
N HIS A 24 -2.57 11.63 2.05
CA HIS A 24 -2.76 11.86 3.48
C HIS A 24 -1.56 12.56 4.12
N PHE A 25 -1.65 12.82 5.42
CA PHE A 25 -0.54 13.35 6.20
C PHE A 25 0.60 12.31 6.33
N HIS A 26 1.79 12.75 6.76
CA HIS A 26 2.99 11.91 6.79
C HIS A 26 2.86 10.64 7.63
N ALA A 27 2.16 10.73 8.75
CA ALA A 27 1.95 9.63 9.67
C ALA A 27 0.57 9.77 10.34
N MET A 28 0.03 8.68 10.86
CA MET A 28 -1.11 8.76 11.76
C MET A 28 -0.66 9.40 13.08
N ARG A 29 -1.39 10.41 13.55
CA ARG A 29 -1.15 11.12 14.82
C ARG A 29 -2.49 11.35 15.49
N ALA A 30 -2.52 11.29 16.82
CA ALA A 30 -3.72 11.60 17.59
C ALA A 30 -4.24 13.01 17.30
N ALA A 31 -3.34 13.99 17.17
CA ALA A 31 -3.63 15.32 16.66
C ALA A 31 -2.85 15.55 15.37
N ARG A 32 -3.57 15.75 14.25
CA ARG A 32 -2.95 16.04 12.95
C ARG A 32 -2.55 17.52 12.89
N PRO A 33 -1.29 17.85 12.56
CA PRO A 33 -0.90 19.22 12.25
C PRO A 33 -1.70 19.78 11.06
N PRO A 34 -1.86 21.11 10.95
CA PRO A 34 -2.46 21.70 9.76
C PRO A 34 -1.79 21.21 8.47
N GLU A 35 -2.58 20.96 7.44
CA GLU A 35 -2.04 20.60 6.11
C GLU A 35 -1.33 21.84 5.55
N THR A 36 -0.07 21.65 5.16
CA THR A 36 0.77 22.74 4.63
C THR A 36 0.78 22.77 3.11
N ARG A 37 0.31 21.71 2.46
CA ARG A 37 0.24 21.60 1.00
C ARG A 37 -1.05 22.24 0.48
N PRO A 38 -1.02 22.89 -0.69
CA PRO A 38 -2.21 23.46 -1.29
C PRO A 38 -3.27 22.38 -1.56
N ALA A 39 -4.54 22.72 -1.32
CA ALA A 39 -5.64 21.77 -1.49
C ALA A 39 -5.81 21.37 -2.98
N GLU A 40 -5.58 22.32 -3.88
CA GLU A 40 -5.59 22.14 -5.33
C GLU A 40 -4.49 21.20 -5.82
N GLU A 41 -3.32 21.23 -5.18
CA GLU A 41 -2.23 20.30 -5.47
C GLU A 41 -2.70 18.87 -5.17
N ILE A 42 -3.17 18.62 -3.94
CA ILE A 42 -3.67 17.30 -3.52
C ILE A 42 -4.82 16.84 -4.42
N ALA A 43 -5.75 17.72 -4.76
CA ALA A 43 -6.88 17.41 -5.63
C ALA A 43 -6.43 17.00 -7.04
N SER A 44 -5.45 17.71 -7.62
CA SER A 44 -4.92 17.38 -8.95
C SER A 44 -4.28 15.97 -8.98
N TRP A 45 -3.58 15.59 -7.92
CA TRP A 45 -2.98 14.26 -7.79
C TRP A 45 -4.00 13.16 -7.51
N LYS A 46 -5.07 13.45 -6.76
CA LYS A 46 -6.18 12.51 -6.55
C LYS A 46 -6.95 12.21 -7.84
N ALA A 47 -7.11 13.20 -8.73
CA ALA A 47 -7.73 12.97 -10.03
C ALA A 47 -6.92 11.99 -10.90
N GLY A 48 -5.63 11.80 -10.61
CA GLY A 48 -4.74 10.85 -11.26
C GLY A 48 -4.65 9.48 -10.61
N ASP A 49 -5.59 9.10 -9.71
CA ASP A 49 -5.57 7.84 -8.95
C ASP A 49 -5.21 6.62 -9.83
N PRO A 50 -4.06 5.96 -9.59
CA PRO A 50 -3.64 4.81 -10.38
C PRO A 50 -4.58 3.61 -10.22
N VAL A 51 -5.24 3.44 -9.07
CA VAL A 51 -6.17 2.33 -8.84
C VAL A 51 -7.42 2.53 -9.69
N ALA A 52 -8.09 3.67 -9.55
CA ALA A 52 -9.28 3.98 -10.35
C ALA A 52 -8.98 3.92 -11.87
N ARG A 53 -7.82 4.41 -12.31
CA ARG A 53 -7.39 4.32 -13.71
C ARG A 53 -7.21 2.88 -14.19
N LEU A 54 -6.60 2.03 -13.36
CA LEU A 54 -6.41 0.61 -13.69
C LEU A 54 -7.75 -0.12 -13.76
N GLU A 55 -8.65 0.13 -12.82
CA GLU A 55 -10.00 -0.45 -12.81
C GLU A 55 -10.77 -0.11 -14.10
N GLN A 56 -10.79 1.17 -14.46
CA GLN A 56 -11.41 1.64 -15.72
C GLN A 56 -10.77 0.98 -16.95
N HIS A 57 -9.45 0.84 -16.96
CA HIS A 57 -8.72 0.20 -18.06
C HIS A 57 -9.10 -1.28 -18.20
N MET A 58 -9.13 -2.02 -17.10
CA MET A 58 -9.42 -3.46 -17.09
C MET A 58 -10.87 -3.73 -17.48
N VAL A 59 -11.82 -2.97 -16.94
CA VAL A 59 -13.25 -3.08 -17.29
C VAL A 59 -13.48 -2.67 -18.75
N GLY A 60 -12.90 -1.55 -19.19
CA GLY A 60 -13.03 -1.07 -20.56
C GLY A 60 -12.44 -2.02 -21.62
N ARG A 61 -11.53 -2.92 -21.20
CA ARG A 61 -10.95 -3.98 -22.05
C ARG A 61 -11.55 -5.36 -21.82
N ALA A 62 -12.62 -5.45 -21.02
CA ALA A 62 -13.24 -6.72 -20.63
C ALA A 62 -12.25 -7.75 -20.02
N MET A 63 -11.20 -7.26 -19.36
CA MET A 63 -10.28 -8.10 -18.58
C MET A 63 -10.84 -8.45 -17.21
N LEU A 64 -11.74 -7.61 -16.71
CA LEU A 64 -12.55 -7.81 -15.51
C LEU A 64 -13.95 -7.28 -15.77
N SER A 65 -14.95 -7.98 -15.28
CA SER A 65 -16.31 -7.48 -15.15
C SER A 65 -16.46 -6.59 -13.91
N PRO A 66 -17.48 -5.72 -13.87
CA PRO A 66 -17.80 -4.95 -12.66
C PRO A 66 -18.07 -5.83 -11.43
N ASP A 67 -18.63 -7.02 -11.63
CA ASP A 67 -18.92 -7.96 -10.54
C ASP A 67 -17.65 -8.61 -9.99
N GLU A 68 -16.70 -9.00 -10.85
CA GLU A 68 -15.39 -9.49 -10.43
C GLU A 68 -14.59 -8.41 -9.69
N LEU A 69 -14.64 -7.15 -10.17
CA LEU A 69 -14.00 -6.04 -9.48
C LEU A 69 -14.57 -5.84 -8.06
N ARG A 70 -15.90 -5.91 -7.92
CA ARG A 70 -16.56 -5.84 -6.61
C ARG A 70 -16.13 -7.01 -5.73
N ALA A 71 -16.11 -8.24 -6.27
CA ALA A 71 -15.70 -9.43 -5.52
C ALA A 71 -14.27 -9.32 -4.98
N VAL A 72 -13.33 -8.77 -5.75
CA VAL A 72 -11.95 -8.52 -5.28
C VAL A 72 -11.92 -7.52 -4.12
N ARG A 73 -12.72 -6.44 -4.19
CA ARG A 73 -12.79 -5.46 -3.10
C ARG A 73 -13.37 -6.06 -1.84
N ASP A 74 -14.45 -6.82 -1.95
CA ASP A 74 -15.10 -7.48 -0.82
C ASP A 74 -14.15 -8.51 -0.18
N GLN A 75 -13.41 -9.27 -1.00
CA GLN A 75 -12.40 -10.19 -0.52
C GLN A 75 -11.31 -9.47 0.29
N VAL A 76 -10.75 -8.38 -0.24
CA VAL A 76 -9.72 -7.59 0.46
C VAL A 76 -10.27 -7.02 1.77
N THR A 77 -11.52 -6.56 1.81
CA THR A 77 -12.15 -6.12 3.06
C THR A 77 -12.24 -7.25 4.08
N SER A 78 -12.69 -8.44 3.68
CA SER A 78 -12.74 -9.61 4.57
C SER A 78 -11.37 -9.98 5.11
N GLU A 79 -10.34 -10.02 4.26
CA GLU A 79 -8.97 -10.32 4.66
C GLU A 79 -8.42 -9.30 5.68
N LEU A 80 -8.76 -8.01 5.51
CA LEU A 80 -8.38 -6.95 6.45
C LEU A 80 -9.11 -7.09 7.79
N ASP A 81 -10.41 -7.37 7.77
CA ASP A 81 -11.20 -7.56 8.99
C ASP A 81 -10.69 -8.77 9.79
N GLU A 82 -10.38 -9.87 9.11
CA GLU A 82 -9.78 -11.07 9.72
C GLU A 82 -8.39 -10.78 10.31
N ALA A 83 -7.54 -10.04 9.59
CA ALA A 83 -6.21 -9.66 10.07
C ALA A 83 -6.28 -8.75 11.31
N VAL A 84 -7.21 -7.79 11.34
CA VAL A 84 -7.43 -6.91 12.49
C VAL A 84 -7.97 -7.72 13.68
N ALA A 85 -8.96 -8.59 13.47
CA ALA A 85 -9.50 -9.43 14.53
C ALA A 85 -8.43 -10.36 15.13
N PHE A 86 -7.57 -10.93 14.28
CA PHE A 86 -6.42 -11.73 14.74
C PHE A 86 -5.44 -10.89 15.57
N ALA A 87 -5.11 -9.68 15.13
CA ALA A 87 -4.19 -8.79 15.85
C ALA A 87 -4.76 -8.35 17.21
N ASP A 88 -6.04 -7.99 17.27
CA ASP A 88 -6.71 -7.57 18.50
C ASP A 88 -6.88 -8.72 19.52
N ALA A 89 -7.09 -9.95 19.02
CA ALA A 89 -7.21 -11.13 19.86
C ALA A 89 -5.85 -11.71 20.30
N SER A 90 -4.75 -11.27 19.70
CA SER A 90 -3.41 -11.74 20.04
C SER A 90 -3.00 -11.23 21.43
N PRO A 91 -2.33 -12.06 22.25
CA PRO A 91 -1.85 -11.62 23.55
C PRO A 91 -0.76 -10.56 23.39
N PHE A 92 -0.63 -9.69 24.39
CA PHE A 92 0.58 -8.88 24.53
C PHE A 92 1.82 -9.78 24.67
N PRO A 93 2.99 -9.33 24.17
CA PRO A 93 4.24 -10.09 24.32
C PRO A 93 4.60 -10.33 25.80
N ASP A 94 5.28 -11.43 26.11
CA ASP A 94 5.83 -11.65 27.45
C ASP A 94 6.93 -10.58 27.67
N PRO A 95 6.99 -9.89 28.82
CA PRO A 95 8.09 -8.98 29.12
C PRO A 95 9.50 -9.55 28.89
N LYS A 96 9.68 -10.88 28.95
CA LYS A 96 10.95 -11.56 28.62
C LYS A 96 11.34 -11.45 27.15
N ASP A 97 10.36 -11.34 26.25
CA ASP A 97 10.57 -11.21 24.80
C ASP A 97 11.28 -9.89 24.46
N LEU A 98 11.30 -8.92 25.38
CA LEU A 98 12.05 -7.68 25.22
C LEU A 98 13.54 -7.91 24.90
N MET A 99 14.13 -8.97 25.47
CA MET A 99 15.54 -9.28 25.28
C MET A 99 15.79 -10.33 24.19
N ALA A 100 14.72 -10.92 23.64
CA ALA A 100 14.81 -11.87 22.54
C ALA A 100 15.34 -11.16 21.28
N ASP A 101 16.11 -11.88 20.47
CA ASP A 101 16.71 -11.41 19.21
C ASP A 101 17.66 -10.20 19.30
N MET A 102 17.98 -9.72 20.51
CA MET A 102 18.96 -8.64 20.72
C MET A 102 20.38 -9.12 20.40
N PHE A 103 20.69 -10.36 20.77
CA PHE A 103 21.88 -11.09 20.37
C PHE A 103 21.45 -12.47 19.85
N ALA A 104 22.33 -13.13 19.10
CA ALA A 104 22.06 -14.48 18.60
C ALA A 104 21.97 -15.54 19.72
N GLU A 105 22.57 -15.24 20.89
CA GLU A 105 22.54 -16.03 22.13
C GLU A 105 22.14 -15.15 23.31
#